data_AF-A0A7C5Y906-F1
#
_entry.id   AF-A0A7C5Y906-F1
#
_cell.length_a   1.000
_cell.length_b   1.000
_cell.length_c   1.000
_cell.angle_alpha   90.00
_cell.angle_beta   90.00
_cell.angle_gamma   90.00
#
_symmetry.space_group_name_H-M   'P 1'
#
loop_
_entity.id
_entity.type
_entity.pdbx_description
1 polymer ?
#
loop_
_entity_poly.entity_id
_entity_poly.type
_entity_poly.pdbx_seq_one_letter_code
_entity_poly.pdbx_strand_id
1 'polypeptide(L)'
;MLKLSDFGLMNTLLNKLESRLKIGVSQTLSVKTLGVETHGRLGERTFSVLAEMLKSGARPSHACNILSEYVATTLMYDKRKEQITSTLKTLSIPLHATLAATFALQTTLLSILSQISSLLGSQLMIIRPIPAETVVTYFYTIIAVTSLITALNIYLAEGDFMSTLKYYFGIILTVSGISYFVMSTSSEQLLSSFMGLTQRIQNLSPG
;
A
#
# COMPACT_ATOMS: atom_id res chain seq x y z
N MET A 1 -31.03 24.11 -27.17
CA MET A 1 -30.57 23.13 -28.18
C MET A 1 -29.40 22.32 -27.58
N LEU A 2 -29.71 21.47 -26.59
CA LEU A 2 -28.76 20.66 -25.80
C LEU A 2 -29.32 19.24 -25.54
N LYS A 3 -30.16 18.73 -26.46
CA LYS A 3 -30.97 17.51 -26.27
C LYS A 3 -30.32 16.18 -26.71
N LEU A 4 -29.03 16.16 -27.05
CA LEU A 4 -28.44 14.98 -27.72
C LEU A 4 -27.62 14.02 -26.83
N SER A 5 -27.48 14.28 -25.52
CA SER A 5 -26.77 13.35 -24.65
C SER A 5 -27.50 13.29 -23.30
N ASP A 6 -27.93 12.09 -22.93
CA ASP A 6 -28.56 11.85 -21.65
C ASP A 6 -27.45 11.77 -20.58
N PHE A 7 -27.26 12.86 -19.83
CA PHE A 7 -26.26 12.93 -18.76
C PHE A 7 -26.81 12.45 -17.40
N GLY A 8 -27.94 11.73 -17.39
CA GLY A 8 -28.57 11.21 -16.18
C GLY A 8 -28.96 12.32 -15.20
N LEU A 9 -28.47 12.23 -13.94
CA LEU A 9 -28.77 13.18 -12.87
C LEU A 9 -28.34 14.63 -13.22
N MET A 10 -27.32 14.80 -14.05
CA MET A 10 -26.81 16.11 -14.47
C MET A 10 -27.82 16.86 -15.37
N ASN A 11 -28.73 16.16 -16.04
CA ASN A 11 -29.74 16.79 -16.90
C ASN A 11 -30.64 17.73 -16.10
N THR A 12 -30.96 17.38 -14.85
CA THR A 12 -31.79 18.23 -13.99
C THR A 12 -31.12 19.57 -13.70
N LEU A 13 -29.80 19.55 -13.48
CA LEU A 13 -28.99 20.73 -13.23
C LEU A 13 -28.81 21.57 -14.50
N LEU A 14 -28.58 20.93 -15.64
CA LEU A 14 -28.48 21.59 -16.95
C LEU A 14 -29.80 22.27 -17.36
N ASN A 15 -30.93 21.61 -17.12
CA ASN A 15 -32.25 22.19 -17.38
C ASN A 15 -32.53 23.42 -16.50
N LYS A 16 -32.11 23.39 -15.23
CA LYS A 16 -32.18 24.55 -14.33
C LYS A 16 -31.29 25.70 -14.81
N LEU A 17 -30.08 25.39 -15.28
CA LEU A 17 -29.18 26.37 -15.87
C LEU A 17 -29.80 27.01 -17.12
N GLU A 18 -30.32 26.21 -18.05
CA GLU A 18 -30.97 26.70 -19.27
C GLU A 18 -32.18 27.58 -18.95
N SER A 19 -32.99 27.19 -17.96
CA SER A 19 -34.14 27.99 -17.49
C SER A 19 -33.70 29.36 -16.95
N ARG A 20 -32.64 29.42 -16.14
CA ARG A 20 -32.08 30.68 -15.61
C ARG A 20 -31.58 31.61 -16.71
N LEU A 21 -30.87 31.06 -17.70
CA LEU A 21 -30.39 31.82 -18.84
C LEU A 21 -31.55 32.36 -19.69
N LYS A 22 -32.63 31.58 -19.87
CA LYS A 22 -33.84 32.01 -20.60
C LYS A 22 -34.59 33.15 -19.90
N ILE A 23 -34.60 33.17 -18.57
CA ILE A 23 -35.24 34.22 -17.76
C ILE A 23 -34.37 35.50 -17.69
N GLY A 24 -33.18 35.50 -18.30
CA GLY A 24 -32.29 36.66 -18.38
C GLY A 24 -31.38 36.83 -17.16
N VAL A 25 -31.20 35.79 -16.35
CA VAL A 25 -30.22 35.81 -15.25
C VAL A 25 -28.81 35.89 -15.84
N SER A 26 -27.95 36.72 -15.24
CA SER A 26 -26.54 36.84 -15.63
C SER A 26 -25.87 35.48 -15.79
N GLN A 27 -25.14 35.29 -16.89
CA GLN A 27 -24.44 34.04 -17.20
C GLN A 27 -23.44 33.68 -16.09
N THR A 28 -22.71 34.67 -15.56
CA THR A 28 -21.76 34.49 -14.44
C THR A 28 -22.46 33.96 -13.20
N LEU A 29 -23.60 34.54 -12.82
CA LEU A 29 -24.36 34.12 -11.64
C LEU A 29 -24.93 32.71 -11.84
N SER A 30 -25.48 32.44 -13.03
CA SER A 30 -26.11 31.16 -13.35
C SER A 30 -25.11 29.99 -13.30
N VAL A 31 -23.90 30.18 -13.82
CA VAL A 31 -22.82 29.19 -13.78
C VAL A 31 -22.29 29.00 -12.36
N LYS A 32 -22.14 30.07 -11.58
CA LYS A 32 -21.70 29.96 -10.17
C LYS A 32 -22.70 29.17 -9.33
N THR A 33 -24.01 29.43 -9.49
CA THR A 33 -25.06 28.69 -8.78
C THR A 33 -25.10 27.22 -9.21
N LEU A 34 -24.83 26.90 -10.48
CA LEU A 34 -24.67 25.50 -10.92
C LEU A 34 -23.52 24.79 -10.18
N GLY A 35 -22.40 25.49 -9.95
CA GLY A 35 -21.29 24.96 -9.17
C GLY A 35 -21.67 24.52 -7.76
N VAL A 36 -22.44 25.36 -7.06
CA VAL A 36 -22.94 25.06 -5.71
C VAL A 36 -23.93 23.89 -5.73
N GLU A 37 -24.82 23.83 -6.73
CA GLU A 37 -25.80 22.74 -6.87
C GLU A 37 -25.18 21.38 -7.22
N THR A 38 -23.93 21.37 -7.69
CA THR A 38 -23.21 20.12 -7.98
C THR A 38 -22.80 19.38 -6.70
N HIS A 39 -22.89 20.02 -5.52
CA HIS A 39 -22.55 19.46 -4.18
C HIS A 39 -21.12 18.88 -4.05
N GLY A 40 -20.26 19.09 -5.05
CA GLY A 40 -18.87 18.64 -5.06
C GLY A 40 -17.92 19.82 -5.03
N ARG A 41 -16.93 19.80 -4.11
CA ARG A 41 -15.91 20.85 -4.01
C ARG A 41 -15.16 21.10 -5.33
N LEU A 42 -14.87 20.03 -6.08
CA LEU A 42 -14.23 20.13 -7.40
C LEU A 42 -15.15 20.82 -8.41
N GLY A 43 -16.44 20.47 -8.43
CA GLY A 43 -17.45 21.10 -9.29
C GLY A 43 -17.62 22.59 -8.96
N GLU A 44 -17.84 22.91 -7.69
CA GLU A 44 -17.98 24.29 -7.22
C GLU A 44 -16.80 25.17 -7.62
N ARG A 45 -15.56 24.68 -7.41
CA ARG A 45 -14.35 25.40 -7.78
C ARG A 45 -14.22 25.57 -9.29
N THR A 46 -14.49 24.51 -10.05
CA THR A 46 -14.38 24.52 -11.52
C THR A 46 -15.40 25.47 -12.15
N PHE A 47 -16.65 25.43 -11.71
CA PHE A 47 -17.71 26.31 -12.22
C PHE A 47 -17.52 27.76 -11.74
N SER A 48 -16.96 27.99 -10.56
CA SER A 48 -16.58 29.34 -10.11
C SER A 48 -15.49 29.95 -11.00
N VAL A 49 -14.45 29.19 -11.34
CA VAL A 49 -13.41 29.62 -12.27
C VAL A 49 -13.99 29.85 -13.68
N LEU A 50 -14.90 28.98 -14.14
CA LEU A 50 -15.60 29.17 -15.42
C LEU A 50 -16.38 30.50 -15.44
N ALA A 51 -17.08 30.83 -14.35
CA ALA A 51 -17.84 32.08 -14.24
C ALA A 51 -16.93 33.31 -14.32
N GLU A 52 -15.74 33.26 -13.70
CA GLU A 52 -14.72 34.33 -13.78
C GLU A 52 -14.11 34.46 -15.17
N MET A 53 -13.80 33.35 -15.83
CA MET A 53 -13.32 33.35 -17.22
C MET A 53 -14.35 33.96 -18.17
N LEU A 54 -15.62 33.60 -18.01
CA LEU A 54 -16.72 34.15 -18.81
C LEU A 54 -16.92 35.66 -18.55
N LYS A 55 -16.82 36.10 -17.29
CA LYS A 55 -16.86 37.52 -16.93
C LYS A 55 -15.73 38.32 -17.58
N SER A 56 -14.57 37.69 -17.76
CA SER A 56 -13.39 38.29 -18.38
C SER A 56 -13.44 38.29 -19.92
N GLY A 57 -14.53 37.82 -20.52
CA GLY A 57 -14.71 37.76 -21.98
C GLY A 57 -14.03 36.57 -22.65
N ALA A 58 -13.60 35.56 -21.90
CA ALA A 58 -13.02 34.36 -22.49
C ALA A 58 -14.05 33.60 -23.33
N ARG A 59 -13.59 32.98 -24.43
CA ARG A 59 -14.45 32.15 -25.28
C ARG A 59 -14.94 30.94 -24.48
N PRO A 60 -16.26 30.72 -24.34
CA PRO A 60 -16.81 29.64 -23.52
C PRO A 60 -16.29 28.25 -23.90
N SER A 61 -16.16 27.97 -25.20
CA SER A 61 -15.66 26.69 -25.70
C SER A 61 -14.23 26.40 -25.24
N HIS A 62 -13.35 27.39 -25.27
CA HIS A 62 -11.96 27.23 -24.87
C HIS A 62 -11.83 27.10 -23.34
N ALA A 63 -12.58 27.91 -22.59
CA ALA A 63 -12.60 27.84 -21.13
C ALA A 63 -13.13 26.48 -20.63
N CYS A 64 -14.22 25.98 -21.23
CA CYS A 64 -14.75 24.66 -20.92
C CYS A 64 -13.78 23.53 -21.25
N ASN A 65 -13.06 23.60 -22.38
CA ASN A 65 -12.07 22.58 -22.73
C ASN A 65 -10.95 22.48 -21.69
N ILE A 66 -10.33 23.61 -21.34
CA ILE A 66 -9.26 23.66 -20.32
C ILE A 66 -9.76 23.12 -18.98
N LEU A 67 -10.95 23.56 -18.54
CA LEU A 67 -11.49 23.11 -17.26
C LEU A 67 -11.90 21.64 -17.28
N SER A 68 -12.37 21.11 -18.41
CA SER A 68 -12.64 19.68 -18.55
C SER A 68 -11.36 18.85 -18.46
N GLU A 69 -10.26 19.32 -19.06
CA GLU A 69 -8.96 18.67 -19.00
C GLU A 69 -8.40 18.72 -17.57
N TYR A 70 -8.53 19.86 -16.89
CA TYR A 70 -8.17 20.01 -15.49
C TYR A 70 -8.94 19.04 -14.58
N VAL A 71 -10.27 18.95 -14.74
CA VAL A 71 -11.10 18.02 -13.97
C VAL A 71 -10.74 16.57 -14.27
N ALA A 72 -10.59 16.21 -15.55
CA ALA A 72 -10.19 14.86 -15.96
C ALA A 72 -8.83 14.46 -15.37
N THR A 73 -7.86 15.38 -15.42
CA THR A 73 -6.52 15.19 -14.88
C THR A 73 -6.54 15.03 -13.36
N THR A 74 -7.31 15.88 -12.66
CA THR A 74 -7.45 15.80 -11.20
C THR A 74 -8.09 14.47 -10.77
N LEU A 75 -9.18 14.06 -11.42
CA LEU A 75 -9.82 12.77 -11.18
C LEU A 75 -8.89 11.59 -11.48
N MET A 76 -8.07 11.71 -12.53
CA MET A 76 -7.07 10.70 -12.85
C MET A 76 -6.00 10.59 -11.77
N TYR A 77 -5.53 11.72 -11.22
CA TYR A 77 -4.58 11.72 -10.10
C TYR A 77 -5.17 11.10 -8.84
N ASP A 78 -6.42 11.41 -8.49
CA ASP A 78 -7.10 10.83 -7.33
C ASP A 78 -7.24 9.32 -7.47
N LYS A 79 -7.70 8.84 -8.64
CA LYS A 79 -7.78 7.40 -8.93
C LYS A 79 -6.41 6.72 -8.92
N ARG A 80 -5.39 7.38 -9.47
CA ARG A 80 -4.03 6.85 -9.47
C ARG A 80 -3.47 6.74 -8.05
N LYS A 81 -3.73 7.74 -7.19
CA LYS A 81 -3.34 7.73 -5.78
C LYS A 81 -4.01 6.57 -5.04
N GLU A 82 -5.31 6.37 -5.26
CA GLU A 82 -6.06 5.24 -4.69
C GLU A 82 -5.48 3.90 -5.17
N GLN A 83 -5.21 3.75 -6.46
CA GLN A 83 -4.62 2.54 -7.04
C GLN A 83 -3.23 2.24 -6.46
N ILE A 84 -2.35 3.24 -6.33
CA ILE A 84 -1.01 3.07 -5.74
C ILE A 84 -1.14 2.63 -4.28
N THR A 85 -2.03 3.27 -3.51
CA THR A 85 -2.24 2.98 -2.09
C THR A 85 -2.79 1.56 -1.91
N SER A 86 -3.79 1.17 -2.70
CA SER A 86 -4.35 -0.19 -2.69
C SER A 86 -3.30 -1.25 -3.08
N THR A 87 -2.47 -0.95 -4.08
CA THR A 87 -1.39 -1.83 -4.52
C THR A 87 -0.34 -2.01 -3.42
N LEU A 88 0.09 -0.92 -2.77
CA LEU A 88 1.02 -0.96 -1.64
C LEU A 88 0.50 -1.83 -0.49
N LYS A 89 -0.78 -1.66 -0.12
CA LYS A 89 -1.41 -2.46 0.94
C LYS A 89 -1.41 -3.95 0.62
N THR A 90 -1.80 -4.29 -0.60
CA THR A 90 -1.96 -5.69 -1.04
C THR A 90 -0.61 -6.39 -1.18
N LEU A 91 0.42 -5.70 -1.68
CA LEU A 91 1.75 -6.26 -1.86
C LEU A 91 2.58 -6.33 -0.58
N SER A 92 2.35 -5.42 0.38
CA SER A 92 3.14 -5.36 1.61
C SER A 92 3.01 -6.63 2.46
N ILE A 93 1.79 -7.19 2.56
CA ILE A 93 1.52 -8.36 3.39
C ILE A 93 2.33 -9.59 2.94
N PRO A 94 2.24 -10.07 1.67
CA PRO A 94 3.01 -11.24 1.24
C PRO A 94 4.51 -10.98 1.27
N LEU A 95 4.97 -9.76 1.00
CA LEU A 95 6.39 -9.42 1.03
C LEU A 95 6.99 -9.54 2.45
N HIS A 96 6.24 -9.10 3.47
CA HIS A 96 6.65 -9.24 4.87
C HIS A 96 6.56 -10.68 5.37
N ALA A 97 5.61 -11.46 4.85
CA ALA A 97 5.52 -12.89 5.13
C ALA A 97 6.74 -13.65 4.58
N THR A 98 7.13 -13.40 3.32
CA THR A 98 8.29 -14.04 2.71
C THR A 98 9.59 -13.59 3.36
N LEU A 99 9.75 -12.30 3.69
CA LEU A 99 10.90 -11.79 4.43
C LEU A 99 11.07 -12.52 5.76
N ALA A 100 10.01 -12.61 6.56
CA ALA A 100 10.03 -13.30 7.85
C ALA A 100 10.36 -14.80 7.71
N ALA A 101 9.80 -15.46 6.68
CA ALA A 101 10.09 -16.85 6.39
C ALA A 101 11.57 -17.06 6.01
N THR A 102 12.15 -16.18 5.19
CA THR A 102 13.57 -16.28 4.81
C THR A 102 14.50 -16.09 6.01
N PHE A 103 14.19 -15.19 6.95
CA PHE A 103 14.97 -15.03 8.17
C PHE A 103 14.86 -16.22 9.13
N ALA A 104 13.68 -16.83 9.23
CA ALA A 104 13.52 -18.07 9.99
C ALA A 104 14.42 -19.19 9.42
N LEU A 105 14.39 -19.40 8.09
CA LEU A 105 15.25 -20.38 7.41
C LEU A 105 16.74 -20.09 7.62
N GLN A 106 17.14 -18.83 7.47
CA GLN A 106 18.53 -18.41 7.68
C GLN A 106 19.00 -18.65 9.12
N THR A 107 18.11 -18.43 10.10
CA THR A 107 18.39 -18.73 11.51
C THR A 107 18.65 -20.21 11.72
N THR A 108 17.81 -21.09 11.16
CA THR A 108 18.06 -22.54 11.25
C THR A 108 19.36 -22.97 10.58
N LEU A 109 19.69 -22.39 9.42
CA LEU A 109 20.95 -22.69 8.73
C LEU A 109 22.16 -22.26 9.57
N LEU A 110 22.11 -21.10 10.22
CA LEU A 110 23.16 -20.62 11.12
C LEU A 110 23.29 -21.50 12.37
N SER A 111 22.17 -21.98 12.92
CA SER A 111 22.19 -22.94 14.04
C SER A 111 22.88 -24.25 13.66
N ILE A 112 22.62 -24.79 12.47
CA ILE A 112 23.29 -26.00 11.96
C ILE A 112 24.80 -25.75 11.79
N LEU A 113 25.16 -24.64 11.14
CA LEU A 113 26.57 -24.27 10.95
C LEU A 113 27.30 -24.09 12.29
N SER A 114 26.64 -23.47 13.27
CA SER A 114 27.17 -23.33 14.63
C SER A 114 27.40 -24.70 15.30
N GLN A 115 26.47 -25.64 15.15
CA GLN A 115 26.63 -27.01 15.66
C GLN A 115 27.79 -27.73 14.98
N ILE A 116 27.89 -27.70 13.65
CA ILE A 116 28.99 -28.32 12.90
C ILE A 116 30.34 -27.69 13.30
N SER A 117 30.39 -26.36 13.40
CA SER A 117 31.60 -25.64 13.82
C SER A 117 32.03 -26.02 15.24
N SER A 118 31.09 -26.27 16.15
CA SER A 118 31.40 -26.71 17.51
C SER A 118 32.01 -28.13 17.55
N LEU A 119 31.57 -29.02 16.66
CA LEU A 119 32.11 -30.38 16.52
C LEU A 119 33.52 -30.40 15.90
N LEU A 120 33.80 -29.47 14.99
CA LEU A 120 35.11 -29.29 14.34
C LEU A 120 36.07 -28.37 15.15
N GLY A 121 35.62 -27.84 16.28
CA GLY A 121 36.32 -26.82 17.06
C GLY A 121 37.69 -27.23 17.62
N SER A 122 37.99 -28.53 17.69
CA SER A 122 39.33 -29.02 18.08
C SER A 122 40.39 -28.84 16.98
N GLN A 123 40.00 -28.62 15.73
CA GLN A 123 40.90 -28.59 14.57
C GLN A 123 40.91 -27.24 13.83
N LEU A 124 39.88 -26.40 13.98
CA LEU A 124 39.76 -25.12 13.27
C LEU A 124 39.43 -23.96 14.23
N MET A 125 40.46 -23.41 14.88
CA MET A 125 40.36 -22.29 15.83
C MET A 125 39.98 -20.93 15.18
N ILE A 126 39.66 -20.90 13.88
CA ILE A 126 39.54 -19.67 13.09
C ILE A 126 38.08 -19.17 13.00
N ILE A 127 37.07 -20.02 13.20
CA ILE A 127 35.66 -19.62 13.14
C ILE A 127 35.07 -19.68 14.54
N ARG A 128 34.94 -18.53 15.20
CA ARG A 128 34.15 -18.44 16.43
C ARG A 128 32.66 -18.56 16.06
N PRO A 129 31.92 -19.52 16.62
CA PRO A 129 30.49 -19.63 16.37
C PRO A 129 29.79 -18.35 16.87
N ILE A 130 29.02 -17.71 15.99
CA ILE A 130 28.18 -16.57 16.36
C ILE A 130 27.03 -17.12 17.21
N PRO A 131 26.78 -16.58 18.41
CA PRO A 131 25.67 -17.02 19.24
C PRO A 131 24.35 -16.79 18.51
N ALA A 132 23.55 -17.86 18.38
CA ALA A 132 22.29 -17.86 17.63
C ALA A 132 21.29 -16.80 18.15
N GLU A 133 21.32 -16.51 19.45
CA GLU A 133 20.48 -15.51 20.09
C GLU A 133 20.69 -14.11 19.50
N THR A 134 21.95 -13.70 19.27
CA THR A 134 22.28 -12.39 18.70
C THR A 134 21.74 -12.22 17.28
N VAL A 135 21.78 -13.29 16.48
CA VAL A 135 21.26 -13.30 15.11
C VAL A 135 19.74 -13.13 15.12
N VAL A 136 19.04 -13.87 15.99
CA VAL A 136 17.58 -13.81 16.12
C VAL A 136 17.13 -12.40 16.52
N THR A 137 17.78 -11.78 17.51
CA THR A 137 17.47 -10.40 17.90
C THR A 137 17.69 -9.40 16.76
N TYR A 138 18.73 -9.60 15.95
CA TYR A 138 19.01 -8.76 14.79
C TYR A 138 17.93 -8.88 13.69
N PHE A 139 17.45 -10.10 13.41
CA PHE A 139 16.35 -10.27 12.46
C PHE A 139 15.02 -9.70 12.97
N TYR A 140 14.71 -9.84 14.25
CA TYR A 140 13.51 -9.21 14.82
C TYR A 140 13.56 -7.69 14.74
N THR A 141 14.72 -7.07 15.00
CA THR A 141 14.88 -5.62 14.87
C THR A 141 14.72 -5.16 13.42
N ILE A 142 15.28 -5.90 12.45
CA ILE A 142 15.06 -5.59 11.02
C ILE A 142 13.57 -5.68 10.67
N ILE A 143 12.88 -6.77 11.05
CA ILE A 143 11.44 -6.93 10.78
C ILE A 143 10.64 -5.78 11.38
N ALA A 144 10.94 -5.38 12.62
CA ALA A 144 10.25 -4.28 13.29
C ALA A 144 10.47 -2.94 12.58
N VAL A 145 11.71 -2.63 12.19
CA VAL A 145 12.05 -1.39 11.50
C VAL A 145 11.43 -1.35 10.10
N THR A 146 11.53 -2.42 9.32
CA THR A 146 10.93 -2.46 7.98
C THR A 146 9.42 -2.39 8.04
N SER A 147 8.78 -3.05 9.02
CA SER A 147 7.33 -2.95 9.26
C SER A 147 6.91 -1.52 9.57
N LEU A 148 7.69 -0.80 10.38
CA LEU A 148 7.44 0.61 10.70
C LEU A 148 7.55 1.50 9.46
N ILE A 149 8.59 1.31 8.65
CA ILE A 149 8.79 2.05 7.40
C ILE A 149 7.63 1.79 6.42
N THR A 150 7.20 0.54 6.26
CA THR A 150 6.07 0.20 5.40
C THR A 150 4.77 0.81 5.90
N ALA A 151 4.49 0.75 7.20
CA ALA A 151 3.31 1.37 7.79
C ALA A 151 3.31 2.90 7.62
N LEU A 152 4.47 3.55 7.77
CA LEU A 152 4.63 4.99 7.51
C LEU A 152 4.37 5.34 6.04
N ASN A 153 4.86 4.55 5.10
CA ASN A 153 4.60 4.76 3.67
C ASN A 153 3.10 4.65 3.35
N ILE A 154 2.39 3.67 3.92
CA ILE A 154 0.95 3.54 3.74
C ILE A 154 0.22 4.74 4.37
N TYR A 155 0.62 5.15 5.57
CA TYR A 155 0.07 6.33 6.25
C TYR A 155 0.22 7.61 5.41
N LEU A 156 1.41 7.86 4.85
CA LEU A 156 1.68 9.02 4.00
C LEU A 156 0.93 8.95 2.67
N ALA A 157 0.80 7.76 2.08
CA ALA A 157 0.07 7.56 0.83
C ALA A 157 -1.43 7.84 1.01
N GLU A 158 -2.01 7.44 2.13
CA GLU A 158 -3.42 7.63 2.42
C GLU A 158 -3.74 9.06 2.87
N GLY A 159 -2.83 9.68 3.66
CA GLY A 159 -3.02 11.02 4.21
C GLY A 159 -4.09 11.09 5.28
N ASP A 160 -4.35 9.96 5.94
CA ASP A 160 -5.50 9.73 6.81
C ASP A 160 -5.17 9.94 8.30
N PHE A 161 -6.10 9.57 9.20
CA PHE A 161 -5.90 9.69 10.64
C PHE A 161 -4.72 8.83 11.17
N MET A 162 -4.09 9.27 12.27
CA MET A 162 -2.95 8.59 12.93
C MET A 162 -3.26 7.13 13.38
N SER A 163 -4.54 6.76 13.48
CA SER A 163 -4.97 5.40 13.79
C SER A 163 -4.59 4.39 12.69
N THR A 164 -4.55 4.83 11.44
CA THR A 164 -4.22 3.99 10.28
C THR A 164 -2.79 3.44 10.37
N LEU A 165 -1.85 4.25 10.89
CA LEU A 165 -0.46 3.83 11.12
C LEU A 165 -0.36 2.65 12.08
N LYS A 166 -1.01 2.76 13.25
CA LYS A 166 -0.96 1.72 14.29
C LYS A 166 -1.59 0.42 13.82
N TYR A 167 -2.69 0.51 13.06
CA TYR A 167 -3.37 -0.64 12.50
C TYR A 167 -2.50 -1.41 11.50
N TYR A 168 -1.94 -0.73 10.50
CA TYR A 168 -1.09 -1.38 9.50
C TYR A 168 0.20 -1.91 10.09
N PHE A 169 0.82 -1.19 11.03
CA PHE A 169 1.99 -1.67 11.75
C PHE A 169 1.68 -2.98 12.49
N GLY A 170 0.55 -3.05 13.23
CA GLY A 170 0.15 -4.24 13.97
C GLY A 170 -0.13 -5.45 13.08
N ILE A 171 -0.84 -5.26 11.96
CA ILE A 171 -1.13 -6.34 11.02
C ILE A 171 0.14 -6.88 10.39
N ILE A 172 1.02 -6.00 9.88
CA ILE A 172 2.26 -6.43 9.22
C ILE A 172 3.12 -7.21 10.22
N LEU A 173 3.26 -6.70 11.45
CA LEU A 173 4.07 -7.33 12.49
C LEU A 173 3.50 -8.69 12.93
N THR A 174 2.17 -8.82 12.99
CA THR A 174 1.49 -10.09 13.31
C THR A 174 1.67 -11.11 12.19
N VAL A 175 1.54 -10.69 10.92
CA VAL A 175 1.78 -11.56 9.75
C VAL A 175 3.23 -12.04 9.71
N SER A 176 4.20 -11.13 9.93
CA SER A 176 5.61 -11.51 10.00
C SER A 176 5.88 -12.46 11.17
N GLY A 177 5.29 -12.22 12.34
CA GLY A 177 5.43 -13.08 13.51
C GLY A 177 4.88 -14.50 13.27
N ILE A 178 3.66 -14.60 12.73
CA ILE A 178 3.05 -15.88 12.37
C ILE A 178 3.90 -16.61 11.33
N SER A 179 4.33 -15.92 10.27
CA SER A 179 5.15 -16.51 9.21
C SER A 179 6.49 -17.03 9.74
N TYR A 180 7.15 -16.25 10.61
CA TYR A 180 8.39 -16.65 11.26
C TYR A 180 8.19 -17.91 12.12
N PHE A 181 7.14 -17.93 12.95
CA PHE A 181 6.82 -19.06 13.82
C PHE A 181 6.53 -20.35 13.05
N VAL A 182 5.68 -20.26 12.01
CA VAL A 182 5.36 -21.40 11.14
C VAL A 182 6.64 -21.95 10.52
N MET A 183 7.48 -21.07 9.95
CA MET A 183 8.69 -21.49 9.26
C MET A 183 9.76 -22.04 10.22
N SER A 184 9.91 -21.48 11.43
CA SER A 184 10.84 -22.03 12.42
C SER A 184 10.43 -23.43 12.85
N THR A 185 9.15 -23.65 13.14
CA THR A 185 8.64 -24.99 13.50
C THR A 185 8.79 -25.98 12.35
N SER A 186 8.48 -25.59 11.12
CA SER A 186 8.71 -26.45 9.95
C SER A 186 10.18 -26.81 9.77
N SER A 187 11.09 -25.85 9.99
CA SER A 187 12.52 -26.07 9.83
C SER A 187 13.08 -27.01 10.90
N GLU A 188 12.63 -26.90 12.15
CA GLU A 188 12.98 -27.84 13.24
C GLU A 188 12.47 -29.26 12.98
N GLN A 189 11.24 -29.39 12.45
CA GLN A 189 10.67 -30.69 12.06
C GLN A 189 11.47 -31.35 10.93
N LEU A 190 11.90 -30.57 9.95
CA LEU A 190 12.76 -31.08 8.87
C LEU A 190 14.10 -31.56 9.44
N LEU A 191 14.73 -30.76 10.31
CA LEU A 191 16.02 -31.12 10.90
C LEU A 191 15.96 -32.38 11.77
N SER A 192 14.96 -32.48 12.63
CA SER A 192 14.75 -33.69 13.45
C SER A 192 14.48 -34.93 12.58
N SER A 193 13.77 -34.78 11.46
CA SER A 193 13.54 -35.87 10.50
C SER A 193 14.85 -36.33 9.84
N PHE A 194 15.71 -35.41 9.43
CA PHE A 194 17.03 -35.74 8.87
C PHE A 194 17.94 -36.41 9.91
N MET A 195 18.00 -35.88 11.14
CA MET A 195 18.80 -36.48 12.21
C MET A 195 18.32 -37.89 12.58
N GLY A 196 17.00 -38.11 12.64
CA GLY A 196 16.43 -39.44 12.92
C GLY A 196 16.72 -40.47 11.82
N LEU A 197 16.77 -40.03 10.55
CA LEU A 197 17.20 -40.87 9.43
C LEU A 197 18.68 -41.24 9.52
N THR A 198 19.56 -40.29 9.81
CA THR A 198 20.99 -40.54 9.98
C THR A 198 21.27 -41.56 11.09
N GLN A 199 20.57 -41.43 12.23
CA GLN A 199 20.74 -42.34 13.36
C GLN A 199 20.23 -43.77 13.07
N ARG A 200 19.14 -43.91 12.28
CA ARG A 200 18.66 -45.22 11.82
C ARG A 200 19.63 -45.89 10.86
N ILE A 201 20.28 -45.14 9.97
CA ILE A 201 21.27 -45.66 9.03
C ILE A 201 22.55 -46.11 9.76
N GLN A 202 23.01 -45.34 10.75
CA GLN A 202 24.15 -45.75 11.59
C GLN A 202 23.86 -47.04 12.36
N ASN A 203 22.63 -47.22 12.86
CA ASN A 203 22.25 -48.46 13.58
C ASN A 203 22.07 -49.69 12.65
N LEU A 204 21.95 -49.49 11.34
CA LEU A 204 21.84 -50.55 10.33
C LEU A 204 23.18 -50.94 9.68
N SER A 205 24.25 -50.20 9.98
CA SER A 205 25.63 -50.55 9.60
C SER A 205 26.37 -51.04 10.85
N PRO A 206 26.17 -52.29 11.30
CA PRO A 206 27.04 -52.88 12.30
C PRO A 206 28.42 -53.05 11.66
N GLY A 207 29.43 -52.40 12.25
CA GLY A 207 30.80 -52.88 12.11
C GLY A 207 30.94 -54.24 12.76
#